data_AF-A0A7Z8ZN29-F1
#
_entry.id   AF-A0A7Z8ZN29-F1
#
_cell.length_a   1.000
_cell.length_b   1.000
_cell.length_c   1.000
_cell.angle_alpha   90.00
_cell.angle_beta   90.00
_cell.angle_gamma   90.00
#
_symmetry.space_group_name_H-M   'P 1'
#
loop_
_entity.id
_entity.type
_entity.pdbx_description
1 polymer ?
#
loop_
_entity_poly.entity_id
_entity_poly.type
_entity_poly.pdbx_seq_one_letter_code
_entity_poly.pdbx_strand_id
1 'polypeptide(L)'
;MNNLNTLLRGKVLLKEISPLMPGYRTWVEISLIDELKPSYPFRLDEYAMIGHSPYANECSKDDAKFKLRISSFLASDIDNEYDPSYDYVGKYEVIASLNELKARLSTLHVNLEQFINSSEDDEYPL
;
A
#
# COMPACT_ATOMS: atom_id res chain seq x y z
N MET A 1 9.99 12.83 0.68
CA MET A 1 8.52 13.04 0.66
C MET A 1 7.95 12.36 1.88
N ASN A 2 6.88 12.88 2.50
CA ASN A 2 6.28 12.26 3.68
C ASN A 2 5.38 11.10 3.25
N ASN A 3 5.69 9.86 3.67
CA ASN A 3 4.97 8.66 3.28
C ASN A 3 3.49 8.68 3.66
N LEU A 4 3.13 9.41 4.72
CA LEU A 4 1.73 9.66 5.06
C LEU A 4 1.01 10.42 3.94
N ASN A 5 1.63 11.47 3.39
CA ASN A 5 0.99 12.23 2.30
C ASN A 5 0.85 11.38 1.04
N THR A 6 1.79 10.46 0.79
CA THR A 6 1.72 9.51 -0.31
C THR A 6 0.53 8.55 -0.15
N LEU A 7 0.32 8.00 1.05
CA LEU A 7 -0.88 7.19 1.36
C LEU A 7 -2.18 7.98 1.19
N LEU A 8 -2.24 9.21 1.72
CA LEU A 8 -3.44 10.04 1.65
C LEU A 8 -3.84 10.38 0.20
N ARG A 9 -2.87 10.38 -0.73
CA ARG A 9 -3.10 10.51 -2.18
C ARG A 9 -3.56 9.21 -2.86
N GLY A 10 -3.80 8.15 -2.10
CA GLY A 10 -4.28 6.86 -2.59
C GLY A 10 -3.19 5.97 -3.18
N LYS A 11 -1.90 6.28 -2.96
CA LYS A 11 -0.79 5.41 -3.38
C LYS A 11 -0.64 4.22 -2.45
N VAL A 12 -0.04 3.16 -2.98
CA VAL A 12 0.29 1.95 -2.24
C VAL A 12 1.74 2.06 -1.80
N LEU A 13 2.00 1.74 -0.54
CA LEU A 13 3.33 1.70 0.03
C LEU A 13 3.72 0.26 0.33
N LEU A 14 4.98 -0.07 0.09
CA LEU A 14 5.56 -1.38 0.33
C LEU A 14 6.79 -1.30 1.22
N LYS A 15 6.97 -2.33 2.04
CA LYS A 15 8.21 -2.55 2.77
C LYS A 15 8.47 -4.04 2.92
N GLU A 16 9.62 -4.49 2.43
CA GLU A 16 10.15 -5.79 2.80
C GLU A 16 10.56 -5.80 4.29
N ILE A 17 10.14 -6.86 4.99
CA ILE A 17 10.44 -7.13 6.39
C ILE A 17 11.21 -8.44 6.52
N SER A 18 11.72 -8.71 7.73
CA SER A 18 12.34 -10.00 8.02
C SER A 18 11.40 -11.14 7.65
N PRO A 19 11.91 -12.19 6.97
CA PRO A 19 11.06 -13.22 6.42
C PRO A 19 10.39 -14.02 7.53
N LEU A 20 9.08 -14.25 7.37
CA LEU A 20 8.30 -15.02 8.33
C LEU A 20 8.56 -16.53 8.22
N MET A 21 9.09 -16.97 7.07
CA MET A 21 9.39 -18.37 6.77
C MET A 21 10.79 -18.47 6.13
N PRO A 22 11.59 -19.51 6.47
CA PRO A 22 12.87 -19.74 5.81
C PRO A 22 12.71 -19.94 4.30
N GLY A 23 13.55 -19.27 3.50
CA GLY A 23 13.51 -19.38 2.03
C GLY A 23 12.45 -18.51 1.35
N TYR A 24 11.72 -17.69 2.12
CA TYR A 24 10.76 -16.72 1.60
C TYR A 24 11.29 -15.30 1.79
N ARG A 25 10.79 -14.36 0.99
CA ARG A 25 10.85 -12.91 1.23
C ARG A 25 9.45 -12.43 1.57
N THR A 26 9.33 -11.47 2.50
CA THR A 26 8.04 -11.03 3.03
C THR A 26 7.88 -9.53 2.93
N TRP A 27 6.77 -9.07 2.36
CA TRP A 27 6.44 -7.66 2.22
C TRP A 27 5.20 -7.31 3.02
N VAL A 28 5.20 -6.08 3.51
CA VAL A 28 4.06 -5.40 4.09
C VAL A 28 3.58 -4.36 3.08
N GLU A 29 2.31 -4.46 2.72
CA GLU A 29 1.62 -3.52 1.84
C GLU A 29 0.64 -2.67 2.65
N ILE A 30 0.64 -1.36 2.40
CA ILE A 30 -0.29 -0.41 3.01
C ILE A 30 -0.92 0.45 1.92
N SER A 31 -2.23 0.62 1.98
CA SER A 31 -2.94 1.59 1.14
C SER A 31 -4.19 2.13 1.86
N LEU A 32 -4.82 3.16 1.29
CA LEU A 32 -6.17 3.55 1.73
C LEU A 32 -7.19 2.46 1.37
N ILE A 33 -8.27 2.36 2.15
CA ILE A 33 -9.45 1.61 1.74
C ILE A 33 -10.01 2.20 0.43
N ASP A 34 -10.60 1.35 -0.41
CA ASP A 34 -10.89 1.72 -1.79
C ASP A 34 -11.92 2.86 -1.89
N GLU A 35 -12.83 2.98 -0.93
CA GLU A 35 -13.85 4.03 -0.85
C GLU A 35 -13.27 5.41 -0.49
N LEU A 36 -12.10 5.44 0.14
CA LEU A 36 -11.42 6.67 0.57
C LEU A 36 -10.28 7.07 -0.35
N LYS A 37 -9.99 6.27 -1.39
CA LYS A 37 -9.03 6.66 -2.41
C LYS A 37 -9.56 7.93 -3.11
N PRO A 38 -8.71 8.95 -3.28
CA PRO A 38 -9.15 10.19 -3.91
C PRO A 38 -9.72 9.90 -5.30
N SER A 39 -10.94 10.36 -5.55
CA SER A 39 -11.59 10.16 -6.84
C SER A 39 -10.83 10.93 -7.91
N TYR A 40 -10.27 10.21 -8.89
CA TYR A 40 -9.69 10.85 -10.06
C TYR A 40 -10.81 11.58 -10.83
N PRO A 41 -10.56 12.78 -11.39
CA PRO A 41 -11.59 13.42 -12.18
C PRO A 41 -11.92 12.53 -13.37
N PHE A 42 -13.20 12.20 -13.55
CA PHE A 42 -13.70 11.70 -14.81
C PHE A 42 -13.45 12.79 -15.86
N ARG A 43 -12.42 12.59 -16.69
CA ARG A 43 -12.15 13.46 -17.84
C ARG A 43 -13.05 12.98 -18.97
N LEU A 44 -13.91 13.86 -19.47
CA LEU A 44 -14.65 13.62 -20.70
C LEU A 44 -13.82 14.02 -21.92
N ASP A 45 -12.92 15.02 -21.80
CA ASP A 45 -12.02 15.52 -22.85
C ASP A 45 -10.72 16.13 -22.25
N GLU A 46 -9.72 16.44 -23.09
CA GLU A 46 -8.54 17.23 -22.69
C GLU A 46 -8.98 18.55 -22.03
N TYR A 47 -8.60 18.74 -20.77
CA TYR A 47 -8.87 19.94 -19.93
C TYR A 47 -10.31 20.17 -19.45
N ALA A 48 -11.26 19.27 -19.71
CA ALA A 48 -12.63 19.39 -19.19
C ALA A 48 -12.82 18.62 -17.87
N MET A 49 -13.18 19.34 -16.79
CA MET A 49 -13.68 18.75 -15.55
C MET A 49 -15.21 18.86 -15.50
N ILE A 50 -15.89 17.79 -15.08
CA ILE A 50 -17.33 17.85 -14.77
C ILE A 50 -17.51 18.78 -13.56
N GLY A 51 -18.23 19.88 -13.73
CA GLY A 51 -18.65 20.74 -12.61
C GLY A 51 -19.46 19.93 -11.60
N HIS A 52 -19.20 20.13 -10.30
CA HIS A 52 -19.75 19.34 -9.18
C HIS A 52 -19.23 17.89 -9.03
N SER A 53 -18.17 17.49 -9.72
CA SER A 53 -17.45 16.26 -9.38
C SER A 53 -16.86 16.36 -7.96
N PRO A 54 -16.99 15.33 -7.08
CA PRO A 54 -16.42 15.30 -5.73
C PRO A 54 -14.91 15.08 -5.74
N TYR A 55 -14.21 15.75 -6.66
CA TYR A 55 -12.78 15.63 -6.84
C TYR A 55 -12.04 16.06 -5.56
N ALA A 56 -11.18 15.17 -5.08
CA ALA A 56 -10.23 15.43 -4.03
C ALA A 56 -8.87 14.89 -4.48
N ASN A 57 -7.79 15.58 -4.14
CA ASN A 57 -6.42 15.13 -4.40
C ASN A 57 -5.86 14.26 -3.28
N GLU A 58 -6.46 14.35 -2.09
CA GLU A 58 -6.02 13.67 -0.89
C GLU A 58 -7.23 13.38 0.00
N CYS A 59 -7.15 12.26 0.71
CA CYS A 59 -8.05 11.95 1.81
C CYS A 59 -7.70 12.81 3.03
N SER A 60 -8.70 13.25 3.78
CA SER A 60 -8.50 13.91 5.07
C SER A 60 -7.84 12.94 6.05
N LYS A 61 -6.89 13.43 6.86
CA LYS A 61 -6.20 12.60 7.88
C LYS A 61 -7.17 12.03 8.92
N ASP A 62 -8.19 12.80 9.28
CA ASP A 62 -9.13 12.43 10.33
C ASP A 62 -10.13 11.36 9.87
N ASP A 63 -10.38 11.29 8.56
CA ASP A 63 -11.30 10.33 7.94
C ASP A 63 -10.58 9.11 7.34
N ALA A 64 -9.24 9.17 7.23
CA ALA A 64 -8.43 8.16 6.58
C ALA A 64 -8.48 6.80 7.29
N LYS A 65 -8.89 5.78 6.55
CA LYS A 65 -8.80 4.37 6.92
C LYS A 65 -7.87 3.65 5.95
N PHE A 66 -7.12 2.71 6.48
CA PHE A 66 -6.07 2.02 5.76
C PHE A 66 -6.40 0.53 5.65
N LYS A 67 -5.84 -0.12 4.63
CA LYS A 67 -5.76 -1.56 4.55
C LYS A 67 -4.29 -1.98 4.55
N LEU A 68 -3.98 -3.01 5.33
CA LEU A 68 -2.65 -3.58 5.44
C LEU A 68 -2.71 -5.05 5.00
N ARG A 69 -1.74 -5.49 4.23
CA ARG A 69 -1.59 -6.90 3.84
C ARG A 69 -0.14 -7.31 4.02
N ILE A 70 0.06 -8.56 4.43
CA ILE A 70 1.39 -9.17 4.52
C ILE A 70 1.42 -10.32 3.53
N SER A 71 2.41 -10.33 2.65
CA SER A 71 2.56 -11.33 1.59
C SER A 71 3.97 -11.92 1.66
N SER A 72 4.08 -13.24 1.52
CA SER A 72 5.37 -13.92 1.43
C SER A 72 5.49 -14.64 0.09
N PHE A 73 6.66 -14.54 -0.54
CA PHE A 73 6.97 -15.19 -1.81
C PHE A 73 8.27 -15.98 -1.67
N LEU A 74 8.41 -17.08 -2.41
CA LEU A 74 9.65 -17.87 -2.41
C LEU A 74 10.79 -17.01 -2.94
N ALA A 75 11.89 -16.93 -2.18
CA ALA A 75 13.05 -16.14 -2.58
C ALA A 75 13.62 -16.64 -3.91
N SER A 76 13.64 -17.96 -4.12
CA SER A 76 14.07 -18.57 -5.37
C SER A 76 13.24 -18.13 -6.56
N ASP A 77 11.94 -17.91 -6.40
CA ASP A 77 11.08 -17.51 -7.52
C ASP A 77 11.41 -16.07 -7.93
N ILE A 78 11.61 -15.18 -6.95
CA ILE A 78 12.04 -13.80 -7.18
C ILE A 78 13.42 -13.76 -7.84
N ASP A 79 14.40 -14.45 -7.26
CA ASP A 79 15.79 -14.40 -7.73
C ASP A 79 15.99 -14.96 -9.14
N ASN A 80 15.09 -15.86 -9.59
CA ASN A 80 15.12 -16.45 -10.93
C ASN A 80 14.11 -15.82 -11.90
N GLU A 81 13.44 -14.73 -11.50
CA GLU A 81 12.40 -14.05 -12.29
C GLU A 81 11.25 -15.00 -12.73
N TYR A 82 10.92 -15.97 -11.88
CA TYR A 82 9.80 -16.88 -12.08
C TYR A 82 8.50 -16.27 -11.60
N ASP A 83 7.38 -16.76 -12.14
CA ASP A 83 6.05 -16.44 -11.64
C ASP A 83 5.90 -17.03 -10.21
N PRO A 84 5.82 -16.19 -9.17
CA PRO A 84 5.89 -16.67 -7.80
C PRO A 84 4.55 -17.25 -7.35
N SER A 85 4.60 -18.22 -6.43
CA SER A 85 3.36 -18.72 -5.81
C SER A 85 2.68 -17.64 -4.96
N TYR A 86 1.37 -17.48 -5.14
CA TYR A 86 0.51 -16.58 -4.39
C TYR A 86 -0.17 -17.23 -3.17
N ASP A 87 0.22 -18.46 -2.80
CA ASP A 87 -0.40 -19.21 -1.71
C ASP A 87 -0.27 -18.52 -0.34
N TYR A 88 0.79 -17.74 -0.16
CA TYR A 88 1.09 -17.02 1.09
C TYR A 88 0.83 -15.51 0.99
N VAL A 89 -0.06 -15.11 0.07
CA VAL A 89 -0.61 -13.76 0.05
C VAL A 89 -1.68 -13.64 1.14
N GLY A 90 -1.40 -12.82 2.15
CA GLY A 90 -2.34 -12.57 3.23
C GLY A 90 -3.61 -11.84 2.77
N LYS A 91 -4.61 -11.81 3.65
CA LYS A 91 -5.81 -11.01 3.45
C LYS A 91 -5.56 -9.56 3.89
N TYR A 92 -6.31 -8.63 3.32
CA TYR A 92 -6.32 -7.25 3.80
C TYR A 92 -6.95 -7.16 5.19
N GLU A 93 -6.22 -6.58 6.13
CA GLU A 93 -6.67 -6.13 7.44
C GLU A 93 -7.06 -4.66 7.33
N VAL A 94 -8.25 -4.28 7.82
CA VAL A 94 -8.71 -2.88 7.84
C VAL A 94 -8.26 -2.22 9.13
N ILE A 95 -7.66 -1.05 9.00
CA ILE A 95 -7.13 -0.23 10.08
C ILE A 95 -7.89 1.10 10.10
N ALA A 96 -8.54 1.42 11.23
CA ALA A 96 -9.53 2.49 11.26
C ALA A 96 -8.93 3.89 11.40
N SER A 97 -7.66 4.00 11.80
CA SER A 97 -7.01 5.30 12.02
C SER A 97 -5.49 5.26 11.85
N LEU A 98 -4.87 6.44 11.70
CA LEU A 98 -3.42 6.57 11.64
C LEU A 98 -2.72 6.08 12.92
N ASN A 99 -3.34 6.26 14.08
CA ASN A 99 -2.76 5.81 15.36
C ASN A 99 -2.75 4.28 15.44
N GLU A 100 -3.82 3.62 15.01
CA GLU A 100 -3.87 2.16 14.90
C GLU A 100 -2.85 1.64 13.87
N LEU A 101 -2.68 2.33 12.74
CA LEU A 101 -1.67 1.98 11.75
C LEU A 101 -0.27 2.02 12.37
N LYS A 102 0.08 3.10 13.06
CA LYS A 102 1.38 3.21 13.75
C LYS A 102 1.58 2.13 14.80
N ALA A 103 0.54 1.81 15.58
CA ALA A 103 0.60 0.73 16.56
C ALA A 103 0.84 -0.62 15.88
N ARG A 104 0.12 -0.91 14.79
CA ARG A 104 0.27 -2.14 14.01
C ARG A 104 1.66 -2.27 13.41
N LEU A 105 2.20 -1.20 12.82
CA LEU A 105 3.56 -1.19 12.27
C LEU A 105 4.63 -1.39 13.35
N SER A 106 4.40 -0.85 14.55
CA SER A 106 5.28 -1.06 15.70
C SER A 106 5.35 -2.54 16.11
N THR A 107 4.24 -3.30 15.99
CA THR A 107 4.26 -4.76 16.22
C THR A 107 5.13 -5.52 15.22
N LEU A 108 5.27 -4.97 14.02
CA LEU A 108 6.12 -5.50 12.94
C LEU A 108 7.54 -4.92 12.98
N HIS A 109 7.88 -4.13 14.00
CA HIS A 109 9.18 -3.46 14.17
C HIS A 109 9.57 -2.55 12.99
N VAL A 110 8.57 -2.01 12.27
CA VAL A 110 8.76 -1.07 11.16
C VAL A 110 8.07 0.25 11.43
N ASN A 111 8.52 1.29 10.75
CA ASN A 111 7.89 2.60 10.77
C ASN A 111 7.41 3.00 9.37
N LEU A 112 6.49 3.96 9.28
CA LEU A 112 5.92 4.38 8.00
C LEU A 112 6.96 5.02 7.06
N GLU A 113 7.98 5.69 7.59
CA GLU A 113 9.02 6.37 6.81
C GLU A 113 9.99 5.39 6.10
N GLN A 114 10.04 4.12 6.53
CA GLN A 114 10.84 3.07 5.89
C GLN A 114 10.19 2.49 4.64
N PHE A 115 8.92 2.77 4.39
CA PHE A 115 8.20 2.27 3.22
C PHE A 115 8.60 3.04 1.96
N ILE A 116 8.53 2.37 0.83
CA ILE A 116 8.69 2.96 -0.50
C ILE A 116 7.37 2.89 -1.26
N ASN A 117 7.23 3.70 -2.30
CA ASN A 117 6.07 3.59 -3.17
C ASN A 117 6.13 2.25 -3.91
N SER A 118 5.00 1.57 -4.05
CA SER A 118 5.00 0.26 -4.71
C SER A 118 5.46 0.31 -6.16
N SER A 119 5.33 1.47 -6.81
CA SER A 119 5.83 1.69 -8.18
C SER A 119 7.35 1.85 -8.27
N GLU A 120 8.06 1.86 -7.14
CA GLU A 120 9.53 2.01 -7.06
C GLU A 120 10.22 0.70 -6.63
N ASP A 121 9.44 -0.37 -6.37
CA ASP A 121 9.95 -1.69 -6.01
C ASP A 121 9.84 -2.60 -7.24
N ASP A 122 10.96 -2.84 -7.92
CA ASP A 122 11.04 -3.67 -9.12
C ASP A 122 11.04 -5.18 -8.80
N GLU A 123 11.25 -5.56 -7.52
CA GLU A 123 11.37 -6.95 -7.09
C GLU A 123 10.06 -7.50 -6.50
N TYR A 124 9.14 -6.62 -6.09
CA TYR A 124 7.86 -7.06 -5.56
C TYR A 124 6.97 -7.63 -6.68
N PRO A 125 6.54 -8.89 -6.57
CA PRO A 125 5.73 -9.52 -7.61
C PRO A 125 4.27 -9.04 -7.55
N LEU A 126 3.95 -8.01 -8.33
CA LEU A 126 2.60 -7.49 -8.56
C LEU A 126 2.35 -7.09 -10.01
#